data_AF-A0A6A4PHD3-F1
#
_entry.id   AF-A0A6A4PHD3-F1
#
_cell.length_a   1.000
_cell.length_b   1.000
_cell.length_c   1.000
_cell.angle_alpha   90.00
_cell.angle_beta   90.00
_cell.angle_gamma   90.00
#
_symmetry.space_group_name_H-M   'P 1'
#
loop_
_entity.id
_entity.type
_entity.pdbx_description
1 polymer ?
#
loop_
_entity_poly.entity_id
_entity_poly.type
_entity_poly.pdbx_seq_one_letter_code
_entity_poly.pdbx_strand_id
1 'polypeptide(L)' 'MTRSLKKNPFVANHLLRKINKLNTKAEKEVIITWSRTSTILPTMFGHTIAIHNAN' A
#
# COMPACT_ATOMS: atom_id res chain seq x y z
N MET A 1 -1.83 15.73 -8.40
CA MET A 1 -1.74 16.54 -7.16
C MET A 1 -0.47 16.12 -6.43
N THR A 2 0.55 16.98 -6.41
CA THR A 2 1.88 16.65 -5.88
C THR A 2 1.89 16.87 -4.36
N ARG A 3 2.36 15.88 -3.57
CA ARG A 3 2.54 16.07 -2.12
C ARG A 3 3.83 16.85 -1.83
N SER A 4 3.84 17.57 -0.72
CA SER A 4 5.04 18.27 -0.24
C SER A 4 6.15 17.28 0.13
N LEU A 5 7.37 17.51 -0.38
CA LEU A 5 8.55 16.70 -0.11
C LEU A 5 9.00 16.75 1.36
N LYS A 6 8.64 17.81 2.10
CA LYS A 6 9.00 17.97 3.52
C LYS A 6 8.17 17.07 4.44
N LYS A 7 7.03 16.57 3.98
CA LYS A 7 6.13 15.72 4.77
C LYS A 7 6.39 14.26 4.46
N ASN A 8 6.30 13.40 5.48
CA ASN A 8 6.42 11.96 5.29
C ASN A 8 5.39 11.44 4.27
N PRO A 9 5.75 10.39 3.51
CA PRO A 9 4.82 9.74 2.60
C PRO A 9 3.62 9.22 3.39
N PHE A 10 2.42 9.57 2.94
CA PHE A 10 1.20 9.04 3.55
C PHE A 10 0.90 7.65 3.01
N VAL A 11 0.59 6.74 3.92
CA VAL A 11 0.10 5.39 3.63
C VAL A 11 -1.06 5.10 4.56
N ALA A 12 -2.14 4.54 4.01
CA ALA A 12 -3.30 4.19 4.82
C ALA A 12 -2.96 3.06 5.81
N ASN A 13 -3.37 3.23 7.07
CA ASN A 13 -3.07 2.28 8.15
C ASN A 13 -3.53 0.84 7.85
N HIS A 14 -4.67 0.68 7.19
CA HIS A 14 -5.17 -0.66 6.83
C HIS A 14 -4.30 -1.35 5.76
N LEU A 15 -3.77 -0.58 4.80
CA LEU A 15 -2.89 -1.09 3.76
C LEU A 15 -1.55 -1.52 4.38
N LEU A 16 -0.97 -0.66 5.22
CA LEU A 16 0.29 -0.93 5.92
C LEU A 16 0.19 -2.18 6.81
N ARG A 17 -0.90 -2.35 7.56
CA ARG A 17 -1.12 -3.55 8.39
C ARG A 17 -1.19 -4.84 7.58
N LYS A 18 -1.88 -4.83 6.43
CA LYS A 18 -1.96 -6.00 5.54
C LYS A 18 -0.58 -6.38 4.99
N ILE A 19 0.17 -5.40 4.50
CA ILE A 19 1.52 -5.62 3.95
C ILE A 19 2.46 -6.17 5.03
N ASN A 20 2.45 -5.58 6.24
CA ASN A 20 3.30 -6.07 7.33
C ASN A 20 2.97 -7.53 7.69
N LYS A 21 1.68 -7.90 7.71
CA LYS A 21 1.26 -9.27 7.97
C LYS A 21 1.74 -10.24 6.87
N LEU A 22 1.62 -9.87 5.60
CA LEU A 22 2.07 -10.69 4.48
C LEU A 22 3.60 -10.83 4.46
N ASN A 23 4.33 -9.74 4.76
CA ASN A 23 5.78 -9.76 4.93
C ASN A 23 6.22 -10.71 6.04
N THR A 24 5.55 -10.71 7.20
CA THR A 24 5.90 -11.63 8.29
C THR A 24 5.69 -13.10 7.93
N LYS A 25 4.78 -13.38 6.99
CA LYS A 25 4.48 -14.73 6.54
C LYS A 25 5.22 -15.14 5.26
N ALA A 26 5.92 -14.22 4.61
CA ALA A 26 6.51 -14.39 3.29
C ALA A 26 5.51 -14.86 2.20
N GLU A 27 4.22 -14.52 2.35
CA GLU A 27 3.14 -14.89 1.44
C GLU A 27 2.88 -13.76 0.42
N LYS A 28 2.61 -14.13 -0.83
CA LYS A 28 2.29 -13.19 -1.92
C LYS A 28 0.82 -13.33 -2.31
N GLU A 29 -0.04 -12.65 -1.57
CA GLU A 29 -1.47 -12.58 -1.86
C GLU A 29 -1.83 -11.28 -2.60
N VAL A 30 -2.96 -11.29 -3.32
CA VAL A 30 -3.52 -10.10 -3.96
C VAL A 30 -4.17 -9.22 -2.90
N ILE A 31 -3.64 -8.01 -2.70
CA ILE A 31 -4.16 -7.05 -1.73
C ILE A 31 -5.17 -6.12 -2.39
N ILE A 32 -6.45 -6.24 -2.04
CA ILE A 32 -7.48 -5.31 -2.49
C ILE A 32 -7.49 -4.07 -1.60
N THR A 33 -7.45 -2.89 -2.21
CA THR A 33 -7.52 -1.59 -1.54
C THR A 33 -8.34 -0.56 -2.30
N TRP A 34 -9.06 0.28 -1.54
CA TRP A 34 -9.72 1.48 -2.03
C TRP A 34 -8.85 2.74 -1.86
N SER A 35 -7.72 2.63 -1.16
CA SER A 35 -6.85 3.78 -0.86
C SER A 35 -5.93 4.10 -2.04
N ARG A 36 -6.43 4.94 -2.95
CA ARG A 36 -5.66 5.45 -4.10
C ARG A 36 -4.62 6.52 -3.72
N THR A 37 -4.67 7.03 -2.50
CA THR A 37 -3.84 8.15 -2.04
C THR A 37 -2.56 7.70 -1.32
N SER A 38 -2.36 6.39 -1.13
CA SER A 38 -1.19 5.83 -0.46
C SER A 38 0.05 5.87 -1.36
N THR A 39 1.21 6.22 -0.78
CA THR A 39 2.51 6.12 -1.47
C THR A 39 3.04 4.69 -1.40
N ILE A 40 3.64 4.23 -2.51
CA ILE A 40 4.33 2.93 -2.55
C ILE A 40 5.60 3.01 -1.70
N LEU A 41 5.73 2.11 -0.72
CA LEU A 41 6.91 1.98 0.13
C LEU A 41 7.77 0.79 -0.32
N PRO A 42 9.08 0.77 -0.02
CA PRO A 42 9.95 -0.38 -0.34
C PRO A 42 9.46 -1.71 0.24
N THR A 43 8.75 -1.68 1.37
CA THR A 43 8.16 -2.87 2.01
C THR A 43 7.02 -3.51 1.19
N MET A 44 6.55 -2.84 0.13
CA MET A 44 5.51 -3.33 -0.76
C MET A 44 6.06 -4.09 -1.98
N PHE A 45 7.38 -4.17 -2.15
CA PHE A 45 7.96 -4.86 -3.30
C PHE A 45 7.56 -6.34 -3.31
N GLY A 46 7.26 -6.85 -4.51
CA GLY A 46 6.83 -8.23 -4.72
C GLY A 46 5.37 -8.55 -4.33
N HIS A 47 4.59 -7.56 -3.88
CA HIS A 47 3.16 -7.73 -3.60
C HIS A 47 2.32 -7.27 -4.79
N THR A 48 1.22 -7.99 -5.06
CA THR A 48 0.24 -7.60 -6.06
C THR A 48 -0.88 -6.80 -5.40
N ILE A 49 -1.10 -5.56 -5.82
CA ILE A 49 -2.12 -4.67 -5.23
C ILE A 49 -3.22 -4.40 -6.25
N ALA A 50 -4.44 -4.84 -5.93
CA ALA A 50 -5.65 -4.54 -6.69
C ALA A 50 -6.27 -3.23 -6.16
N ILE A 51 -6.24 -2.18 -6.98
CA ILE A 51 -6.71 -0.84 -6.61
C ILE A 51 -8.09 -0.60 -7.21
N HIS A 52 -9.08 -0.26 -6.38
CA HIS A 52 -10.42 0.07 -6.84
C HIS A 52 -10.46 1.40 -7.60
N ASN A 53 -11.00 1.42 -8.81
CA ASN A 53 -11.08 2.61 -9.67
C ASN A 53 -12.46 3.30 -9.68
N ALA A 54 -13.45 2.78 -8.94
CA ALA A 54 -14.80 3.33 -8.78
C ALA A 54 -15.69 3.27 -10.03
N ASN A 55 -15.45 2.29 -10.91
CA ASN A 55 -16.33 1.91 -12.00
C ASN A 55 -17.16 0.67 -11.64
#